data_AF-A0A2A6LSQ3-F1
#
_entry.id   AF-A0A2A6LSQ3-F1
#
_cell.length_a   1.000
_cell.length_b   1.000
_cell.length_c   1.000
_cell.angle_alpha   90.00
_cell.angle_beta   90.00
_cell.angle_gamma   90.00
#
_symmetry.space_group_name_H-M   'P 1'
#
loop_
_entity.id
_entity.type
_entity.pdbx_description
1 polymer ?
#
loop_
_entity_poly.entity_id
_entity_poly.type
_entity_poly.pdbx_seq_one_letter_code
_entity_poly.pdbx_strand_id
1 'polypeptide(L)'
;MSLVRVGRARLAMALPRFRKQLLSVKSRKLDDLFEAYALAARTLEKLHLEDQPELLAEYETTCLQIQAEVLRLLGEGERCT
;
A
#
# COMPACT_ATOMS: atom_id res chain seq x y z
N MET A 1 -12.31 -1.03 -11.63
CA MET A 1 -11.19 -1.90 -11.18
C MET A 1 -11.30 -2.08 -9.67
N SER A 2 -11.02 -3.27 -9.13
CA SER A 2 -11.01 -3.52 -7.68
C SER A 2 -9.90 -2.71 -6.99
N LEU A 3 -10.22 -2.03 -5.89
CA LEU A 3 -9.24 -1.24 -5.11
C LEU A 3 -8.11 -2.12 -4.59
N VAL A 4 -8.41 -3.34 -4.14
CA VAL A 4 -7.40 -4.35 -3.77
C VAL A 4 -6.40 -4.59 -4.90
N ARG A 5 -6.86 -4.78 -6.14
CA ARG A 5 -5.98 -5.00 -7.30
C ARG A 5 -5.12 -3.77 -7.61
N VAL A 6 -5.69 -2.58 -7.53
CA VAL A 6 -4.97 -1.32 -7.76
C VAL A 6 -3.90 -1.11 -6.68
N GLY A 7 -4.27 -1.28 -5.42
CA GLY A 7 -3.38 -1.13 -4.28
C GLY A 7 -2.22 -2.11 -4.32
N ARG A 8 -2.51 -3.39 -4.59
CA ARG A 8 -1.50 -4.43 -4.76
C ARG A 8 -0.51 -4.06 -5.87
N ALA A 9 -1.01 -3.59 -7.02
CA ALA A 9 -0.15 -3.17 -8.13
C ALA A 9 0.71 -1.95 -7.76
N ARG A 10 0.14 -0.94 -7.09
CA ARG A 10 0.88 0.25 -6.63
C ARG A 10 1.94 -0.10 -5.59
N LEU A 11 1.62 -0.94 -4.62
CA LEU A 11 2.59 -1.44 -3.63
C LEU A 11 3.71 -2.26 -4.30
N ALA A 12 3.38 -3.09 -5.29
CA ALA A 12 4.36 -3.82 -6.09
C ALA A 12 5.31 -2.91 -6.89
N MET A 13 4.88 -1.68 -7.22
CA MET A 13 5.73 -0.65 -7.82
C MET A 13 6.58 0.07 -6.76
N ALA A 14 5.98 0.45 -5.63
CA ALA A 14 6.65 1.14 -4.52
C ALA A 14 7.68 0.26 -3.78
N LEU A 15 7.43 -1.05 -3.71
CA LEU A 15 8.25 -2.04 -3.00
C LEU A 15 8.79 -3.10 -3.97
N PRO A 16 9.71 -2.73 -4.89
CA PRO A 16 10.14 -3.62 -5.97
C PRO A 16 10.80 -4.91 -5.46
N ARG A 17 11.48 -4.87 -4.31
CA ARG A 17 12.10 -6.05 -3.67
C ARG A 17 11.06 -7.11 -3.27
N PHE A 18 9.84 -6.70 -2.90
CA PHE A 18 8.76 -7.58 -2.45
C PHE A 18 7.70 -7.84 -3.53
N ARG A 19 7.90 -7.32 -4.75
CA ARG A 19 6.95 -7.39 -5.86
C ARG A 19 6.38 -8.79 -6.09
N LYS A 20 7.24 -9.82 -6.14
CA LYS A 20 6.79 -11.20 -6.38
C LYS A 20 5.89 -11.70 -5.28
N GLN A 21 6.25 -11.46 -4.01
CA GLN A 21 5.45 -11.84 -2.85
C GLN A 21 4.11 -11.09 -2.82
N LEU A 22 4.11 -9.78 -3.06
CA LEU A 22 2.90 -8.96 -3.13
C LEU A 22 1.91 -9.43 -4.20
N LEU A 23 2.42 -9.88 -5.35
CA LEU A 23 1.57 -10.37 -6.44
C LEU A 23 1.01 -11.76 -6.15
N SER A 24 1.74 -12.63 -5.45
CA SER A 24 1.35 -14.02 -5.20
C SER A 24 0.58 -14.24 -3.90
N VAL A 25 0.76 -13.37 -2.90
CA VAL A 25 0.19 -13.56 -1.56
C VAL A 25 -1.34 -13.54 -1.58
N LYS A 26 -1.93 -14.46 -0.82
CA LYS A 26 -3.37 -14.57 -0.58
C LYS A 26 -3.62 -14.40 0.92
N SER A 27 -4.03 -13.22 1.34
CA SER A 27 -4.31 -12.91 2.73
C SER A 27 -5.34 -11.80 2.79
N ARG A 28 -6.47 -12.04 3.46
CA ARG A 28 -7.52 -11.02 3.60
C ARG A 28 -7.01 -9.76 4.30
N LYS A 29 -6.17 -9.94 5.33
CA LYS A 29 -5.55 -8.82 6.05
C LYS A 29 -4.66 -7.96 5.13
N LEU A 30 -3.95 -8.58 4.19
CA LEU A 30 -3.19 -7.84 3.19
C LEU A 30 -4.10 -7.20 2.14
N ASP A 31 -5.21 -7.86 1.76
CA ASP A 31 -6.17 -7.28 0.82
C ASP A 31 -6.80 -5.99 1.37
N ASP A 32 -7.12 -5.94 2.67
CA ASP A 32 -7.61 -4.73 3.34
C ASP A 32 -6.56 -3.59 3.28
N LEU A 33 -5.29 -3.91 3.52
CA LEU A 33 -4.20 -2.95 3.41
C LEU A 33 -3.95 -2.48 1.98
N PHE A 34 -4.15 -3.36 0.99
CA PHE A 34 -4.06 -2.97 -0.42
C PHE A 34 -5.16 -1.98 -0.78
N GLU A 35 -6.40 -2.23 -0.36
CA GLU A 35 -7.50 -1.29 -0.55
C GLU A 35 -7.24 0.06 0.12
N ALA A 36 -6.81 0.06 1.39
CA ALA A 36 -6.45 1.29 2.10
C ALA A 36 -5.33 2.07 1.39
N TYR A 37 -4.30 1.38 0.90
CA TYR A 37 -3.22 2.01 0.14
C TYR A 37 -3.71 2.63 -1.17
N ALA A 38 -4.61 1.95 -1.88
CA ALA A 38 -5.17 2.46 -3.13
C ALA A 38 -5.93 3.77 -2.92
N LEU A 39 -6.66 3.88 -1.82
CA LEU A 39 -7.40 5.09 -1.44
C LEU A 39 -6.45 6.21 -1.04
N ALA A 40 -5.50 5.95 -0.13
CA ALA A 40 -4.53 6.96 0.31
C ALA A 40 -3.70 7.52 -0.85
N ALA A 41 -3.15 6.65 -1.70
CA ALA A 41 -2.38 7.06 -2.86
C ALA A 41 -3.21 7.87 -3.87
N ARG A 42 -4.49 7.52 -4.06
CA ARG A 42 -5.39 8.29 -4.92
C ARG A 42 -5.69 9.68 -4.34
N THR A 43 -5.80 9.80 -3.03
CA THR A 43 -6.00 11.10 -2.38
C THR A 43 -4.74 11.96 -2.50
N LEU A 44 -3.54 11.38 -2.35
CA LEU A 44 -2.28 12.08 -2.61
C LEU A 44 -2.18 12.63 -4.04
N GLU A 45 -2.57 11.82 -5.03
CA GLU A 45 -2.61 12.25 -6.44
C GLU A 45 -3.54 13.46 -6.64
N LYS A 46 -4.65 13.55 -5.89
CA LYS A 46 -5.56 14.70 -5.95
C LYS A 46 -5.02 15.92 -5.21
N LEU A 47 -4.50 15.73 -4.00
CA LEU A 47 -3.97 16.82 -3.18
C LEU A 47 -2.75 17.49 -3.84
N HIS A 48 -1.94 16.72 -4.57
CA HIS A 48 -0.86 17.27 -5.41
C HIS A 48 -1.36 18.23 -6.49
N LEU A 49 -2.59 18.04 -6.99
CA LEU A 49 -3.20 18.94 -7.99
C LEU A 49 -3.82 20.18 -7.36
N GLU A 50 -4.15 20.11 -6.07
CA GLU A 50 -4.83 21.16 -5.32
C GLU A 50 -3.87 22.02 -4.45
N ASP A 51 -2.57 21.71 -4.47
CA ASP A 51 -1.50 22.42 -3.74
C ASP A 51 -1.78 22.58 -2.23
N GLN A 52 -2.21 21.50 -1.58
CA GLN A 52 -2.51 21.45 -0.14
C GLN A 52 -1.38 20.70 0.62
N PRO A 53 -0.26 21.37 0.96
CA PRO A 53 0.96 20.71 1.46
C PRO A 53 0.79 20.03 2.82
N GLU A 54 -0.08 20.57 3.69
CA GLU A 54 -0.31 20.01 5.03
C GLU A 54 -1.02 18.65 4.95
N LEU A 55 -2.09 18.56 4.16
CA LEU A 55 -2.80 17.30 3.92
C LEU A 55 -1.94 16.31 3.14
N LEU A 56 -1.09 16.81 2.23
CA LEU A 56 -0.17 15.98 1.49
C LEU A 56 0.75 15.19 2.44
N ALA A 57 1.40 15.87 3.39
CA ALA A 57 2.29 15.23 4.34
C ALA A 57 1.59 14.18 5.23
N GLU A 58 0.34 14.43 5.60
CA GLU A 58 -0.48 13.48 6.37
C GLU A 58 -0.76 12.18 5.58
N TYR A 59 -1.16 12.33 4.32
CA TYR A 59 -1.45 11.18 3.47
C TYR A 59 -0.17 10.44 3.03
N GLU A 60 0.96 11.14 2.88
CA GLU A 60 2.27 10.50 2.64
C GLU A 60 2.67 9.63 3.83
N THR A 61 2.50 10.16 5.04
CA THR A 61 2.73 9.42 6.28
C THR A 61 1.83 8.18 6.35
N THR A 62 0.56 8.32 6.00
CA THR A 62 -0.40 7.21 5.96
C THR A 62 0.06 6.12 4.97
N CYS A 63 0.50 6.51 3.77
CA CYS A 63 1.05 5.57 2.79
C CYS A 63 2.27 4.82 3.31
N LEU A 64 3.20 5.51 4.01
CA LEU A 64 4.38 4.90 4.61
C LEU A 64 4.01 3.91 5.73
N GLN A 65 3.04 4.25 6.57
CA GLN A 65 2.55 3.36 7.64
C GLN A 65 1.94 2.08 7.07
N ILE A 66 1.13 2.20 6.01
CA ILE A 66 0.55 1.03 5.33
C ILE A 66 1.66 0.16 4.72
N GLN A 67 2.66 0.77 4.07
CA GLN A 67 3.80 0.02 3.54
C GLN A 67 4.55 -0.74 4.65
N ALA A 68 4.81 -0.10 5.79
CA ALA A 68 5.49 -0.74 6.92
C ALA A 68 4.69 -1.94 7.47
N GLU A 69 3.37 -1.80 7.62
CA GLU A 69 2.51 -2.90 8.08
C GLU A 69 2.47 -4.06 7.07
N VAL A 70 2.40 -3.75 5.77
CA VAL A 70 2.49 -4.77 4.72
C VAL A 70 3.81 -5.54 4.82
N LEU A 71 4.94 -4.84 4.98
CA LEU A 71 6.25 -5.47 5.13
C LEU A 71 6.32 -6.34 6.39
N ARG A 72 5.76 -5.89 7.50
CA ARG A 72 5.67 -6.67 8.74
C ARG A 72 4.92 -7.97 8.50
N LEU A 73 3.74 -7.91 7.88
CA LEU A 73 2.92 -9.10 7.62
C LEU A 73 3.56 -10.06 6.62
N LEU A 74 4.30 -9.55 5.63
CA LEU A 74 5.07 -10.39 4.71
C LEU A 74 6.20 -11.13 5.45
N GLY A 75 6.94 -10.46 6.33
CA GLY A 75 7.99 -11.09 7.15
C GLY A 75 7.45 -12.02 8.24
N GLU A 76 6.23 -11.79 8.73
CA GLU A 76 5.54 -12.72 9.64
C GLU A 76 5.11 -14.01 8.95
N GLY A 77 4.76 -13.94 7.66
CA GLY A 77 4.43 -15.11 6.84
C GLY A 77 5.61 -16.05 6.59
N GLU A 78 6.85 -15.55 6.56
CA GLU A 78 8.07 -16.35 6.35
C GLU A 78 8.45 -17.24 7.56
N ARG A 79 7.85 -17.02 8.74
CA ARG A 79 8.16 -17.79 9.97
C ARG A 79 7.27 -19.02 10.19
N CYS A 80 6.27 -19.24 9.33
CA CYS A 80 5.30 -20.34 9.44
C CYS A 80 5.35 -21.36 8.28
N THR A 81 6.36 -21.28 7.40
CA THR A 81 6.63 -22.25 6.32
C THR A 81 7.97 -22.92 6.54
#